data_AF-A0A832HTE4-F1
#
_entry.id   AF-A0A832HTE4-F1
#
_cell.length_a   1.000
_cell.length_b   1.000
_cell.length_c   1.000
_cell.angle_alpha   90.00
_cell.angle_beta   90.00
_cell.angle_gamma   90.00
#
_symmetry.space_group_name_H-M   'P 1'
#
loop_
_entity.id
_entity.type
_entity.pdbx_description
1 polymer ?
#
loop_
_entity_poly.entity_id
_entity_poly.type
_entity_poly.pdbx_seq_one_letter_code
_entity_poly.pdbx_strand_id
1 'polypeptide(L)'
;MMETKDSSQGTGLDLKPDSFAARFCAAYNCSPENFAERAAYLCLHPDHRFLAKCYWHFDRESFATDIDMITLLGRATNYDEFKLELETFRKTNPVHGLLRKELHLRVSGLSLLRLARQLFGESK
;
A
#
# COMPACT_ATOMS: atom_id res chain seq x y z
N MET A 1 20.07 23.80 30.47
CA MET A 1 19.27 23.76 29.23
C MET A 1 19.43 22.36 28.67
N MET A 2 18.36 21.55 28.76
CA MET A 2 18.39 20.16 28.33
C MET A 2 18.27 20.11 26.80
N GLU A 3 19.31 19.61 26.15
CA GLU A 3 19.26 19.20 24.75
C GLU A 3 18.28 18.04 24.61
N THR A 4 17.15 18.29 23.97
CA THR A 4 16.20 17.26 23.57
C THR A 4 16.83 16.49 22.41
N LYS A 5 17.35 15.30 22.71
CA LYS A 5 17.69 14.30 21.70
C LYS A 5 16.43 13.90 20.94
N ASP A 6 16.29 14.40 19.71
CA ASP A 6 15.44 13.79 18.70
C ASP A 6 15.94 12.37 18.44
N SER A 7 15.36 11.40 19.16
CA SER A 7 15.46 9.99 18.82
C SER A 7 14.48 9.70 17.69
N SER A 8 14.88 10.06 16.48
CA SER A 8 14.29 9.54 15.24
C SER A 8 14.64 8.06 15.16
N GLN A 9 13.80 7.21 15.75
CA GLN A 9 13.92 5.77 15.63
C GLN A 9 13.72 5.37 14.17
N GLY A 10 14.79 4.85 13.56
CA GLY A 10 14.78 4.34 12.20
C GLY A 10 13.90 3.09 12.10
N THR A 11 12.70 3.27 11.57
CA THR A 11 12.11 2.33 10.61
C THR A 11 12.20 3.00 9.23
N GLY A 12 13.44 3.16 8.77
CA GLY A 12 13.76 3.91 7.56
C GLY A 12 13.29 3.15 6.31
N LEU A 13 12.02 3.30 5.96
CA LEU A 13 11.64 3.32 4.57
C LEU A 13 12.43 4.48 3.95
N ASP A 14 13.54 4.15 3.29
CA ASP A 14 14.39 5.09 2.57
C ASP A 14 13.62 5.56 1.32
N LEU A 15 12.58 6.38 1.58
CA LEU A 15 11.64 6.82 0.58
C LEU A 15 12.32 7.87 -0.26
N LYS A 16 12.61 7.51 -1.51
CA LYS A 16 12.98 8.51 -2.52
C LYS A 16 11.90 9.61 -2.53
N PRO A 17 12.27 10.90 -2.62
CA PRO A 17 11.32 12.01 -2.53
C PRO A 17 10.24 11.97 -3.61
N ASP A 18 10.53 11.37 -4.77
CA ASP A 18 9.59 11.21 -5.88
C ASP A 18 8.82 9.87 -5.88
N SER A 19 9.03 9.04 -4.86
CA SER A 19 8.43 7.71 -4.79
C SER A 19 6.91 7.76 -4.63
N PHE A 20 6.25 6.65 -4.96
CA PHE A 20 4.82 6.47 -4.77
C PHE A 20 4.40 6.73 -3.32
N ALA A 21 5.16 6.22 -2.36
CA ALA A 21 4.88 6.43 -0.94
C ALA A 21 5.03 7.90 -0.53
N ALA A 22 6.07 8.60 -1.00
CA ALA A 22 6.25 10.03 -0.71
C ALA A 22 5.09 10.86 -1.29
N ARG A 23 4.68 10.58 -2.54
CA ARG A 23 3.54 11.23 -3.19
C ARG A 23 2.22 10.94 -2.49
N PHE A 24 2.00 9.70 -2.05
CA PHE A 24 0.83 9.32 -1.28
C PHE A 24 0.78 10.06 0.06
N CYS A 25 1.87 10.07 0.81
CA CYS A 25 1.95 10.76 2.10
C CYS A 25 1.71 12.26 1.96
N ALA A 26 2.22 12.89 0.90
CA ALA A 26 1.96 14.29 0.59
C ALA A 26 0.47 14.55 0.27
N ALA A 27 -0.19 13.66 -0.46
CA ALA A 27 -1.61 13.80 -0.84
C ALA A 27 -2.59 13.49 0.32
N TYR A 28 -2.26 12.53 1.18
CA TYR A 28 -3.17 12.02 2.23
C TYR A 28 -2.77 12.40 3.65
N ASN A 29 -1.72 13.23 3.80
CA ASN A 29 -1.18 13.72 5.06
C ASN A 29 -0.96 12.58 6.08
N CYS A 30 -0.13 11.61 5.71
CA CYS A 30 0.21 10.48 6.57
C CYS A 30 1.73 10.30 6.71
N SER A 31 2.15 9.63 7.79
CA SER A 31 3.55 9.27 7.98
C SER A 31 3.95 8.12 7.05
N PRO A 32 5.24 8.05 6.62
CA PRO A 32 5.80 6.94 5.86
C PRO A 32 5.54 5.56 6.47
N GLU A 33 5.56 5.47 7.81
CA GLU A 33 5.35 4.23 8.55
C GLU A 33 3.92 3.69 8.39
N ASN A 34 2.94 4.59 8.23
CA ASN A 34 1.52 4.25 8.08
C ASN A 34 1.07 4.19 6.62
N PHE A 35 1.96 4.49 5.67
CA PHE A 35 1.64 4.53 4.24
C PHE A 35 0.99 3.23 3.78
N ALA A 36 1.64 2.09 4.05
CA ALA A 36 1.24 0.82 3.48
C ALA A 36 -0.13 0.37 3.99
N GLU A 37 -0.37 0.48 5.29
CA GLU A 37 -1.68 0.20 5.91
C GLU A 37 -2.78 1.10 5.33
N ARG A 38 -2.49 2.40 5.18
CA ARG A 38 -3.48 3.37 4.72
C ARG A 38 -3.80 3.21 3.24
N ALA A 39 -2.79 2.96 2.40
CA ALA A 39 -2.97 2.66 1.00
C ALA A 39 -3.72 1.33 0.80
N ALA A 40 -3.43 0.31 1.62
CA ALA A 40 -4.17 -0.96 1.61
C ALA A 40 -5.65 -0.74 1.92
N TYR A 41 -5.94 0.01 2.98
CA TYR A 41 -7.30 0.33 3.42
C TYR A 41 -8.09 1.09 2.36
N LEU A 42 -7.47 2.04 1.66
CA LEU A 42 -8.11 2.78 0.56
C LEU A 42 -8.36 1.91 -0.67
N CYS A 43 -7.49 0.93 -0.92
CA CYS A 43 -7.53 0.08 -2.10
C CYS A 43 -8.24 -1.27 -1.88
N LEU A 44 -8.91 -1.48 -0.74
CA LEU A 44 -9.75 -2.66 -0.51
C LEU A 44 -10.80 -2.84 -1.60
N HIS A 45 -11.11 -4.11 -1.94
CA HIS A 45 -12.07 -4.43 -2.99
C HIS A 45 -13.45 -3.80 -2.72
N PRO A 46 -14.08 -3.12 -3.70
CA PRO A 46 -15.35 -2.42 -3.49
C PRO A 46 -16.47 -3.32 -2.99
N ASP A 47 -16.63 -4.49 -3.61
CA ASP A 47 -17.76 -5.40 -3.37
C ASP A 47 -17.82 -5.92 -1.92
N HIS A 48 -16.67 -5.96 -1.24
CA HIS A 48 -16.58 -6.42 0.14
C HIS A 48 -15.96 -5.37 1.06
N ARG A 49 -15.99 -4.08 0.68
CA ARG A 49 -15.31 -3.02 1.45
C ARG A 49 -15.76 -2.98 2.90
N PHE A 50 -17.06 -3.17 3.17
CA PHE A 50 -17.58 -3.20 4.53
C PHE A 50 -17.05 -4.40 5.33
N LEU A 51 -17.15 -5.61 4.77
CA LEU A 51 -16.65 -6.85 5.37
C LEU A 51 -15.13 -6.81 5.57
N ALA A 52 -14.38 -6.33 4.57
CA ALA A 52 -12.94 -6.18 4.64
C ALA A 52 -12.50 -5.17 5.68
N LYS A 53 -13.24 -4.07 5.87
CA LYS A 53 -12.99 -3.12 6.96
C LYS A 53 -13.21 -3.74 8.32
N CYS A 54 -14.31 -4.48 8.51
CA CYS A 54 -14.53 -5.21 9.75
C CYS A 54 -13.42 -6.24 9.97
N TYR A 55 -13.08 -7.03 8.96
CA TYR A 55 -12.07 -8.08 9.04
C TYR A 55 -10.67 -7.52 9.29
N TRP A 56 -10.32 -6.35 8.75
CA TRP A 56 -9.07 -5.63 9.06
C TRP A 56 -8.88 -5.38 10.56
N HIS A 57 -9.97 -5.19 11.31
CA HIS A 57 -9.91 -5.02 12.76
C HIS A 57 -9.79 -6.34 13.52
N PHE A 58 -10.23 -7.46 12.95
CA PHE A 58 -10.22 -8.78 13.61
C PHE A 58 -8.98 -9.61 13.26
N ASP A 59 -8.43 -9.45 12.06
CA ASP A 59 -7.32 -10.28 11.55
C ASP A 59 -6.45 -9.46 10.58
N ARG A 60 -5.50 -8.72 11.17
CA ARG A 60 -4.49 -7.95 10.42
C ARG A 60 -3.48 -8.84 9.69
N GLU A 61 -3.25 -10.06 10.18
CA GLU A 61 -2.25 -10.97 9.63
C GLU A 61 -2.64 -11.44 8.23
N SER A 62 -3.95 -11.63 7.99
CA SER A 62 -4.49 -11.90 6.66
C SER A 62 -4.15 -10.85 5.60
N PHE A 63 -3.82 -9.61 6.00
CA PHE A 63 -3.43 -8.52 5.11
C PHE A 63 -1.92 -8.30 5.04
N ALA A 64 -1.10 -9.05 5.78
CA ALA A 64 0.36 -8.85 5.82
C ALA A 64 0.99 -8.90 4.41
N THR A 65 0.61 -9.88 3.60
CA THR A 65 1.08 -9.99 2.20
C THR A 65 0.70 -8.77 1.35
N ASP A 66 -0.50 -8.21 1.56
CA ASP A 66 -0.97 -7.04 0.83
C ASP A 66 -0.21 -5.78 1.28
N ILE A 67 0.08 -5.66 2.58
CA ILE A 67 0.90 -4.58 3.16
C ILE A 67 2.34 -4.65 2.64
N ASP A 68 2.95 -5.83 2.60
CA ASP A 68 4.30 -6.03 2.08
C ASP A 68 4.40 -5.65 0.60
N MET A 69 3.41 -6.07 -0.20
CA MET A 69 3.31 -5.69 -1.61
C MET A 69 3.25 -4.17 -1.75
N ILE A 70 2.41 -3.49 -0.99
CA ILE A 70 2.26 -2.04 -1.05
C ILE A 70 3.54 -1.34 -0.61
N THR A 71 4.21 -1.87 0.41
CA THR A 71 5.50 -1.36 0.89
C THR A 71 6.56 -1.43 -0.21
N LEU A 72 6.60 -2.53 -0.97
CA LEU A 72 7.48 -2.67 -2.12
C LEU A 72 7.13 -1.65 -3.21
N LEU A 73 5.86 -1.59 -3.62
CA LEU A 73 5.34 -0.65 -4.62
C LEU A 73 5.56 0.82 -4.22
N GLY A 74 5.65 1.09 -2.92
CA GLY A 74 5.96 2.39 -2.35
C GLY A 74 7.27 2.99 -2.84
N ARG A 75 8.20 2.15 -3.32
CA ARG A 75 9.54 2.56 -3.80
C ARG A 75 9.55 3.02 -5.26
N ALA A 76 8.54 2.64 -6.04
CA ALA A 76 8.44 3.01 -7.44
C ALA A 76 8.43 4.54 -7.60
N THR A 77 9.15 5.04 -8.60
CA THR A 77 9.32 6.48 -8.86
C THR A 77 8.45 7.00 -10.00
N ASN A 78 7.85 6.09 -10.78
CA ASN A 78 6.97 6.40 -11.88
C ASN A 78 5.92 5.29 -12.09
N TYR A 79 4.91 5.58 -12.92
CA TYR A 79 3.79 4.68 -13.17
C TYR A 79 4.19 3.35 -13.83
N ASP A 80 5.16 3.37 -14.75
CA ASP A 80 5.59 2.17 -15.47
C ASP A 80 6.35 1.20 -14.57
N GLU A 81 7.24 1.72 -13.73
CA GLU A 81 7.94 0.96 -12.67
C GLU A 81 6.93 0.35 -11.71
N PHE A 82 5.97 1.14 -11.21
CA PHE A 82 4.91 0.68 -10.33
C PHE A 82 4.09 -0.45 -10.95
N LYS A 83 3.69 -0.28 -12.21
CA LYS A 83 2.90 -1.29 -12.94
C LYS A 83 3.68 -2.58 -13.13
N LEU A 84 4.96 -2.49 -13.51
CA LEU A 84 5.83 -3.65 -13.69
C LEU A 84 6.02 -4.42 -12.39
N GLU A 85 6.27 -3.73 -11.27
CA GLU A 85 6.40 -4.36 -9.95
C GLU A 85 5.11 -5.05 -9.53
N LEU A 86 3.96 -4.42 -9.73
CA LEU A 86 2.66 -5.01 -9.40
C LEU A 86 2.38 -6.26 -10.24
N GLU A 87 2.65 -6.22 -11.55
CA GLU A 87 2.50 -7.38 -12.42
C GLU A 87 3.47 -8.51 -12.04
N THR A 88 4.70 -8.18 -11.68
CA THR A 88 5.71 -9.13 -11.20
C THR A 88 5.22 -9.81 -9.92
N PHE A 89 4.76 -9.04 -8.95
CA PHE A 89 4.22 -9.56 -7.70
C PHE A 89 3.05 -10.53 -7.94
N ARG A 90 2.10 -10.16 -8.82
CA ARG A 90 0.96 -11.02 -9.15
C ARG A 90 1.36 -12.35 -9.80
N LYS A 91 2.43 -12.35 -10.59
CA LYS A 91 2.97 -13.56 -11.23
C LYS A 91 3.69 -14.45 -10.22
N THR A 92 4.45 -13.86 -9.30
CA THR A 92 5.25 -14.60 -8.30
C THR A 92 4.48 -15.02 -7.06
N ASN A 93 3.35 -14.37 -6.78
CA ASN A 93 2.46 -14.68 -5.65
C ASN A 93 1.07 -15.09 -6.13
N PRO A 94 0.94 -16.23 -6.84
CA PRO A 94 -0.36 -16.74 -7.22
C PRO A 94 -1.21 -17.02 -5.98
N VAL A 95 -2.51 -16.81 -6.14
CA VAL A 95 -3.49 -16.99 -5.06
C VAL A 95 -3.56 -18.47 -4.67
N HIS A 96 -3.08 -18.79 -3.47
CA HIS A 96 -3.30 -20.09 -2.83
C HIS A 96 -4.33 -19.97 -1.68
N GLY A 97 -5.22 -20.96 -1.57
CA GLY A 97 -6.24 -21.05 -0.51
C GLY A 97 -7.66 -20.62 -0.93
N LEU A 98 -8.66 -21.46 -0.57
CA LEU A 98 -10.08 -21.26 -0.89
C LEU A 98 -10.66 -20.02 -0.22
N LEU A 99 -10.39 -19.80 1.08
CA LEU A 99 -10.90 -18.65 1.85
C LEU A 99 -10.54 -17.30 1.22
N ARG A 100 -9.28 -17.16 0.80
CA ARG A 100 -8.79 -15.92 0.19
C ARG A 100 -9.29 -15.76 -1.25
N LYS A 101 -9.73 -16.85 -1.90
CA LYS A 101 -10.33 -16.86 -3.26
C LYS A 101 -11.84 -16.61 -3.21
N GLU A 102 -12.54 -17.09 -2.18
CA GLU A 102 -13.98 -16.93 -2.03
C GLU A 102 -14.36 -15.60 -1.38
N LEU A 103 -13.63 -15.15 -0.34
CA LEU A 103 -14.03 -13.96 0.42
C LEU A 103 -13.58 -12.63 -0.20
N HIS A 104 -12.70 -12.65 -1.22
CA HIS A 104 -12.19 -11.45 -1.92
C HIS A 104 -11.69 -10.32 -0.98
N LEU A 105 -11.27 -10.66 0.24
CA LEU A 105 -10.75 -9.72 1.26
C LEU A 105 -9.30 -9.35 0.91
N ARG A 106 -9.12 -8.63 -0.19
CA ARG A 106 -7.79 -8.27 -0.71
C ARG A 106 -7.75 -6.83 -1.15
N VAL A 107 -6.54 -6.32 -1.29
CA VAL A 107 -6.31 -5.09 -2.01
C VAL A 107 -6.56 -5.31 -3.51
N SER A 108 -7.38 -4.44 -4.10
CA SER A 108 -7.64 -4.44 -5.53
C SER A 108 -6.42 -3.88 -6.27
N GLY A 109 -5.77 -4.70 -7.09
CA GLY A 109 -4.69 -4.24 -7.96
C GLY A 109 -5.15 -3.16 -8.96
N LEU A 110 -6.44 -3.16 -9.34
CA LEU A 110 -7.02 -2.10 -10.17
C LEU A 110 -7.13 -0.78 -9.40
N SER A 111 -7.53 -0.82 -8.12
CA SER A 111 -7.49 0.36 -7.23
C SER A 111 -6.05 0.84 -7.04
N LEU A 112 -5.11 -0.11 -6.88
CA LEU A 112 -3.67 0.01 -7.07
C LEU A 112 -3.27 0.98 -8.18
N LEU A 113 -3.54 0.53 -9.39
CA LEU A 113 -3.18 1.22 -10.62
C LEU A 113 -3.89 2.57 -10.77
N ARG A 114 -5.15 2.67 -10.33
CA ARG A 114 -5.90 3.95 -10.36
C ARG A 114 -5.25 4.99 -9.44
N LEU A 115 -4.92 4.59 -8.22
CA LEU A 115 -4.27 5.46 -7.24
C LEU A 115 -2.86 5.88 -7.72
N ALA A 116 -2.07 4.94 -8.25
CA ALA A 116 -0.77 5.23 -8.83
C ALA A 116 -0.85 6.21 -10.00
N ARG A 117 -1.81 6.02 -10.90
CA ARG A 117 -2.03 6.93 -12.03
C ARG A 117 -2.38 8.35 -11.57
N GLN A 118 -3.23 8.48 -10.54
CA GLN A 118 -3.56 9.79 -9.96
C GLN A 118 -2.33 10.48 -9.35
N LEU A 119 -1.49 9.73 -8.61
CA LEU A 119 -0.35 10.30 -7.90
C LEU A 119 0.87 10.59 -8.80
N PHE A 120 1.06 9.81 -9.87
CA PHE A 120 2.16 10.02 -10.81
C PHE A 120 1.85 11.00 -11.95
N GLY A 121 0.58 11.30 -12.23
CA GLY A 121 0.23 12.39 -13.14
C GLY A 121 -0.69 12.05 -14.31
N GLU A 122 -1.86 11.47 -14.05
CA GLU A 122 -3.07 11.85 -14.80
C GLU A 122 -4.08 12.47 -13.83
N SER A 123 -3.75 13.63 -13.27
CA SER A 123 -4.79 14.60 -12.93
C SER A 123 -5.39 15.05 -14.25
N LYS A 124 -6.62 14.64 -14.54
CA LYS A 124 -7.47 15.46 -15.40
C LYS A 124 -7.72 16.80 -14.73
#